data_AF-A0AAR5QHV8-F1
#
_entry.id   AF-A0AAR5QHV8-F1
#
_cell.length_a   1.000
_cell.length_b   1.000
_cell.length_c   1.000
_cell.angle_alpha   90.00
_cell.angle_beta   90.00
_cell.angle_gamma   90.00
#
_symmetry.space_group_name_H-M   'P 1'
#
loop_
_entity.id
_entity.type
_entity.pdbx_description
1 polymer ?
#
loop_
_entity_poly.entity_id
_entity_poly.type
_entity_poly.pdbx_seq_one_letter_code
_entity_poly.pdbx_strand_id
1 'polypeptide(L)'
;MWPLRDFQSDKPPMPAELLRKLVCCKCKGYLSVFPIHISNEGVKPICGRCPVINIAEYVHDTAYEGIARFLRFPCRNHESGCKVLMLPDQLAKHEHRCIFRQIECPTKAARNCAWKGSPVELREHYESSHKNCFLIDSRYTLDFTKKLDLQYMIVFQDEVFIARMHMVPDCETFTCIIEHIPQTKHSYYFKYFIKVETNISTAVCEHPIKHTSGDGSAVTQINREEIIKTFPGAKKLMAVIELLQDNMDSLRVCELPNMNYGKEIPIKLDQLENLRCEKCFLYMIPPFKQCLSGHKMCTTCNVEATCHICKSPISTNENVQLVQCAQSLMYPCRYTDEGCRVILVNSYIRIHEDSCIYKPFECPLRESLQCKTRSSAPKTVYHIKTHHSTNIMSTDIVKIAIEDARSKIASTFLIIYSGRVFQVIFRYFKGSFMWAAMIVASAKEAEKFRLEVDICDNSGRNMRIVARALCSPADERKSCFEIKERYISLLPKQLECFIKNGNLCYKLRIVSSST
;
A
#
# COMPACT_ATOMS: atom_id res chain seq x y z
N MET A 1 -27.94 5.36 37.15
CA MET A 1 -26.59 4.79 36.92
C MET A 1 -26.75 3.32 36.56
N TRP A 2 -26.58 2.97 35.28
CA TRP A 2 -26.39 1.60 34.79
C TRP A 2 -25.24 1.69 33.78
N PRO A 3 -24.15 0.91 33.90
CA PRO A 3 -23.04 1.03 32.97
C PRO A 3 -23.48 0.48 31.59
N LEU A 4 -23.22 1.27 30.54
CA LEU A 4 -23.37 0.87 29.13
C LEU A 4 -22.47 -0.36 28.89
N ARG A 5 -23.08 -1.55 28.78
CA ARG A 5 -22.40 -2.81 28.43
C ARG A 5 -22.08 -2.81 26.93
N ASP A 6 -20.90 -3.32 26.58
CA ASP A 6 -20.49 -3.56 25.19
C ASP A 6 -21.50 -4.52 24.50
N PHE A 7 -22.34 -3.99 23.60
CA PHE A 7 -23.40 -4.75 22.90
C PHE A 7 -22.87 -5.88 21.98
N GLN A 8 -21.57 -5.95 21.69
CA GLN A 8 -20.97 -7.05 20.93
C GLN A 8 -20.68 -8.31 21.77
N SER A 9 -20.46 -8.16 23.08
CA SER A 9 -20.29 -9.30 24.00
C SER A 9 -21.60 -9.95 24.46
N ASP A 10 -22.75 -9.29 24.24
CA ASP A 10 -24.07 -9.71 24.73
C ASP A 10 -24.87 -10.61 23.76
N LYS A 11 -24.39 -10.85 22.52
CA LYS A 11 -25.08 -11.75 21.59
C LYS A 11 -24.96 -13.21 22.05
N PRO A 12 -26.02 -14.02 22.09
CA PRO A 12 -25.93 -15.39 22.61
C PRO A 12 -25.14 -16.30 21.65
N PRO A 13 -24.46 -17.33 22.18
CA PRO A 13 -23.92 -18.40 21.35
C PRO A 13 -25.06 -19.22 20.73
N MET A 14 -24.82 -19.77 19.55
CA MET A 14 -25.76 -20.70 18.91
C MET A 14 -25.94 -21.93 19.82
N PRO A 15 -27.18 -22.31 20.19
CA PRO A 15 -27.41 -23.47 21.04
C PRO A 15 -26.81 -24.75 20.44
N ALA A 16 -26.12 -25.54 21.28
CA ALA A 16 -25.39 -26.73 20.83
C ALA A 16 -26.28 -27.78 20.15
N GLU A 17 -27.54 -27.89 20.57
CA GLU A 17 -28.54 -28.79 19.98
C GLU A 17 -28.90 -28.39 18.53
N LEU A 18 -28.93 -27.10 18.25
CA LEU A 18 -29.22 -26.57 16.91
C LEU A 18 -27.99 -26.65 16.01
N LEU A 19 -26.78 -26.44 16.54
CA LEU A 19 -25.53 -26.55 15.78
C LEU A 19 -25.39 -27.91 15.07
N ARG A 20 -25.81 -29.00 15.72
CA ARG A 20 -25.75 -30.35 15.14
C ARG A 20 -26.71 -30.54 13.96
N LYS A 21 -27.81 -29.78 13.91
CA LYS A 21 -28.83 -29.86 12.85
C LYS A 21 -28.54 -28.91 11.69
N LEU A 22 -27.86 -27.80 11.97
CA LEU A 22 -27.57 -26.74 11.01
C LEU A 22 -26.19 -26.93 10.38
N VAL A 23 -26.09 -27.96 9.55
CA VAL A 23 -24.85 -28.34 8.85
C VAL A 23 -25.02 -28.30 7.34
N CYS A 24 -23.95 -27.91 6.65
CA CYS A 24 -23.87 -27.91 5.21
C CYS A 24 -23.91 -29.33 4.66
N CYS A 25 -24.75 -29.59 3.66
CA CYS A 25 -24.88 -30.90 3.06
C CYS A 25 -23.59 -31.38 2.37
N LYS A 26 -22.78 -30.44 1.85
CA LYS A 26 -21.50 -30.69 1.15
C LYS A 26 -20.32 -30.91 2.08
N CYS A 27 -20.01 -29.94 2.94
CA CYS A 27 -18.79 -29.99 3.77
C CYS A 27 -19.02 -30.45 5.21
N LYS A 28 -20.28 -30.70 5.60
CA LYS A 28 -20.72 -31.05 6.96
C LYS A 28 -20.40 -30.01 8.05
N GLY A 29 -19.81 -28.86 7.69
CA GLY A 29 -19.55 -27.75 8.61
C GLY A 29 -20.83 -26.96 8.94
N TYR A 30 -20.80 -26.24 10.07
CA TYR A 30 -21.93 -25.41 10.51
C TYR A 30 -22.33 -24.37 9.45
N LEU A 31 -23.63 -24.08 9.34
CA LEU A 31 -24.20 -23.01 8.51
C LEU A 31 -23.92 -21.63 9.12
N SER A 32 -22.65 -21.31 9.31
CA SER A 32 -22.17 -20.13 10.05
C SER A 32 -21.42 -19.10 9.19
N VAL A 33 -21.29 -19.35 7.88
CA VAL A 33 -20.68 -18.42 6.92
C VAL A 33 -21.62 -18.26 5.74
N PHE A 34 -21.97 -17.00 5.46
CA PHE A 34 -22.92 -16.60 4.41
C PHE A 34 -22.22 -16.44 3.06
N PRO A 35 -22.96 -16.52 1.92
CA PRO A 35 -24.40 -16.81 1.82
C PRO A 35 -24.75 -18.29 2.09
N ILE A 36 -25.93 -18.54 2.67
CA ILE A 36 -26.52 -19.87 2.84
C ILE A 36 -27.51 -20.12 1.73
N HIS A 37 -27.31 -21.19 0.98
CA HIS A 37 -28.18 -21.58 -0.12
C HIS A 37 -29.01 -22.81 0.25
N ILE A 38 -30.26 -22.85 -0.18
CA ILE A 38 -31.12 -24.02 -0.06
C ILE A 38 -31.65 -24.37 -1.45
N SER A 39 -31.63 -25.66 -1.77
CA SER A 39 -32.20 -26.17 -3.02
C SER A 39 -33.69 -25.86 -3.10
N ASN A 40 -34.26 -25.68 -4.29
CA ASN A 40 -35.70 -25.49 -4.50
C ASN A 40 -36.57 -26.61 -3.87
N GLU A 41 -36.00 -27.81 -3.70
CA GLU A 41 -36.65 -28.94 -3.02
C GLU A 41 -36.61 -28.87 -1.48
N GLY A 42 -35.95 -27.87 -0.88
CA GLY A 42 -35.97 -27.57 0.56
C GLY A 42 -35.08 -28.41 1.49
N VAL A 43 -34.38 -29.45 1.00
CA VAL A 43 -33.72 -30.46 1.87
C VAL A 43 -32.19 -30.31 1.99
N LYS A 44 -31.55 -29.46 1.18
CA LYS A 44 -30.08 -29.47 1.05
C LYS A 44 -29.46 -28.08 1.27
N PRO A 45 -29.21 -27.66 2.52
CA PRO A 45 -28.55 -26.39 2.80
C PRO A 45 -27.04 -26.45 2.47
N ILE A 46 -26.52 -25.43 1.79
CA ILE A 46 -25.11 -25.26 1.42
C ILE A 46 -24.60 -23.96 2.05
N CYS A 47 -23.54 -24.04 2.86
CA CYS A 47 -22.91 -22.85 3.45
C CYS A 47 -22.09 -22.05 2.43
N GLY A 48 -21.79 -20.79 2.76
CA GLY A 48 -21.01 -19.87 1.91
C GLY A 48 -19.55 -20.26 1.69
N ARG A 49 -19.07 -21.36 2.30
CA ARG A 49 -17.74 -21.93 2.06
C ARG A 49 -17.70 -22.85 0.83
N CYS A 50 -18.85 -23.37 0.41
CA CYS A 50 -18.92 -24.40 -0.62
C CYS A 50 -19.39 -23.78 -1.95
N PRO A 51 -18.79 -24.15 -3.08
CA PRO A 51 -19.23 -23.67 -4.38
C PRO A 51 -20.64 -24.19 -4.70
N VAL A 52 -21.45 -23.34 -5.33
CA VAL A 52 -22.78 -23.68 -5.88
C VAL A 52 -22.67 -23.65 -7.40
N ILE A 53 -22.96 -24.77 -8.06
CA ILE A 53 -22.71 -24.96 -9.49
C ILE A 53 -23.95 -24.60 -10.32
N ASN A 54 -25.15 -24.96 -9.85
CA ASN A 54 -26.44 -24.67 -10.51
C ASN A 54 -27.21 -23.58 -9.77
N ILE A 55 -26.80 -22.32 -9.90
CA ILE A 55 -27.38 -21.21 -9.10
C ILE A 55 -28.90 -21.10 -9.27
N ALA A 56 -29.47 -21.47 -10.43
CA ALA A 56 -30.92 -21.44 -10.68
C ALA A 56 -31.75 -22.43 -9.83
N GLU A 57 -31.11 -23.48 -9.30
CA GLU A 57 -31.76 -24.52 -8.49
C GLU A 57 -31.70 -24.21 -6.98
N TYR A 58 -31.09 -23.09 -6.60
CA TYR A 58 -30.84 -22.72 -5.22
C TYR A 58 -31.25 -21.27 -4.95
N VAL A 59 -31.86 -21.07 -3.80
CA VAL A 59 -32.22 -19.74 -3.28
C VAL A 59 -31.44 -19.43 -2.02
N HIS A 60 -31.20 -18.15 -1.76
CA HIS A 60 -30.57 -17.72 -0.51
C HIS A 60 -31.58 -17.86 0.64
N ASP A 61 -31.17 -18.52 1.72
CA ASP A 61 -31.97 -18.58 2.95
C ASP A 61 -31.80 -17.30 3.77
N THR A 62 -32.32 -16.21 3.22
CA THR A 62 -32.24 -14.87 3.83
C THR A 62 -32.93 -14.80 5.20
N ALA A 63 -33.91 -15.68 5.46
CA ALA A 63 -34.59 -15.77 6.74
C ALA A 63 -33.67 -16.36 7.81
N TYR A 64 -33.03 -17.49 7.53
CA TYR A 64 -32.02 -18.06 8.41
C TYR A 64 -30.86 -17.10 8.63
N GLU A 65 -30.31 -16.49 7.56
CA GLU A 65 -29.24 -15.50 7.67
C GLU A 65 -29.67 -14.28 8.51
N GLY A 66 -30.95 -13.91 8.41
CA GLY A 66 -31.67 -12.91 9.21
C GLY A 66 -31.49 -13.10 10.70
N ILE A 67 -31.63 -14.34 11.14
CA ILE A 67 -31.53 -14.75 12.54
C ILE A 67 -30.06 -15.00 12.92
N ALA A 68 -29.35 -15.76 12.08
CA ALA A 68 -27.99 -16.22 12.35
C ALA A 68 -26.97 -15.06 12.50
N ARG A 69 -27.17 -13.90 11.87
CA ARG A 69 -26.30 -12.71 12.06
C ARG A 69 -26.27 -12.16 13.50
N PHE A 70 -27.21 -12.58 14.35
CA PHE A 70 -27.27 -12.20 15.75
C PHE A 70 -26.73 -13.28 16.70
N LEU A 71 -26.26 -14.41 16.17
CA LEU A 71 -25.78 -15.55 16.95
C LEU A 71 -24.30 -15.75 16.73
N ARG A 72 -23.58 -16.11 17.81
CA ARG A 72 -22.16 -16.47 17.73
C ARG A 72 -22.02 -17.95 17.43
N PHE A 73 -21.22 -18.27 16.43
CA PHE A 73 -20.94 -19.64 16.02
C PHE A 73 -19.50 -20.01 16.37
N PRO A 74 -19.23 -21.28 16.73
CA PRO A 74 -17.88 -21.77 16.89
C PRO A 74 -17.14 -21.78 15.54
N CYS A 75 -15.83 -21.56 15.60
CA CYS A 75 -14.94 -21.81 14.47
C CYS A 75 -15.08 -23.24 13.96
N ARG A 76 -15.02 -23.44 12.63
CA ARG A 76 -15.02 -24.78 12.06
C ARG A 76 -13.89 -25.69 12.57
N ASN A 77 -12.79 -25.10 13.07
CA ASN A 77 -11.65 -25.82 13.65
C ASN A 77 -11.77 -25.98 15.18
N HIS A 78 -12.97 -25.90 15.75
CA HIS A 78 -13.17 -26.03 17.20
C HIS A 78 -12.73 -27.40 17.74
N GLU A 79 -12.95 -28.48 16.99
CA GLU A 79 -12.48 -29.83 17.33
C GLU A 79 -10.95 -29.91 17.35
N SER A 80 -10.28 -29.11 16.52
CA SER A 80 -8.83 -28.95 16.51
C SER A 80 -8.30 -28.01 17.61
N GLY A 81 -9.17 -27.52 18.52
CA GLY A 81 -8.78 -26.70 19.67
C GLY A 81 -9.16 -25.21 19.58
N CYS A 82 -9.77 -24.75 18.48
CA CYS A 82 -10.17 -23.34 18.37
C CYS A 82 -11.40 -23.01 19.24
N LYS A 83 -11.20 -22.27 20.33
CA LYS A 83 -12.27 -21.88 21.25
C LYS A 83 -13.01 -20.59 20.88
N VAL A 84 -12.76 -20.05 19.68
CA VAL A 84 -13.35 -18.78 19.24
C VAL A 84 -14.83 -18.97 18.89
N LEU A 85 -15.67 -18.09 19.44
CA LEU A 85 -17.05 -17.91 19.03
C LEU A 85 -17.24 -16.50 18.44
N MET A 86 -17.65 -16.41 17.18
CA MET A 86 -17.79 -15.15 16.45
C MET A 86 -19.08 -15.10 15.64
N LEU A 87 -19.47 -13.89 15.25
CA LEU A 87 -20.58 -13.67 14.32
C LEU A 87 -20.19 -14.12 12.89
N PRO A 88 -21.17 -14.50 12.03
CA PRO A 88 -20.89 -15.03 10.69
C PRO A 88 -19.94 -14.20 9.81
N ASP A 89 -20.06 -12.86 9.85
CA ASP A 89 -19.24 -11.90 9.10
C ASP A 89 -17.78 -11.88 9.56
N GLN A 90 -17.55 -12.06 10.85
CA GLN A 90 -16.22 -12.11 11.47
C GLN A 90 -15.61 -13.51 11.37
N LEU A 91 -16.45 -14.55 11.46
CA LEU A 91 -16.03 -15.94 11.50
C LEU A 91 -15.35 -16.35 10.20
N ALA A 92 -15.87 -15.93 9.04
CA ALA A 92 -15.24 -16.20 7.75
C ALA A 92 -13.80 -15.68 7.70
N LYS A 93 -13.58 -14.44 8.14
CA LYS A 93 -12.25 -13.81 8.21
C LYS A 93 -11.33 -14.53 9.21
N HIS A 94 -11.87 -14.92 10.37
CA HIS A 94 -11.14 -15.67 11.39
C HIS A 94 -10.71 -17.04 10.89
N GLU A 95 -11.60 -17.80 10.25
CA GLU A 95 -11.32 -19.18 9.80
C GLU A 95 -10.12 -19.25 8.84
N HIS A 96 -9.97 -18.25 7.97
CA HIS A 96 -8.80 -18.14 7.10
C HIS A 96 -7.50 -17.87 7.87
N ARG A 97 -7.56 -17.22 9.03
CA ARG A 97 -6.38 -16.83 9.83
C ARG A 97 -6.22 -17.67 11.11
N CYS A 98 -7.05 -18.71 11.26
CA CYS A 98 -7.10 -19.52 12.47
C CYS A 98 -5.83 -20.35 12.60
N ILE A 99 -5.17 -20.28 13.76
CA ILE A 99 -3.94 -21.05 14.04
C ILE A 99 -4.19 -22.56 14.11
N PHE A 100 -5.44 -22.97 14.32
CA PHE A 100 -5.89 -24.36 14.33
C PHE A 100 -6.45 -24.83 12.98
N ARG A 101 -6.40 -23.99 11.93
CA ARG A 101 -6.88 -24.38 10.60
C ARG A 101 -6.07 -25.56 10.08
N GLN A 102 -6.73 -26.52 9.47
CA GLN A 102 -6.04 -27.63 8.81
C GLN A 102 -5.41 -27.13 7.50
N ILE A 103 -4.08 -27.17 7.42
CA ILE A 103 -3.30 -26.89 6.21
C ILE A 103 -2.69 -28.18 5.67
N GLU A 104 -2.52 -28.25 4.36
CA GLU A 104 -1.73 -29.30 3.73
C GLU A 104 -0.25 -28.92 3.78
N CYS A 105 0.64 -29.93 3.78
CA CYS A 105 2.07 -29.66 3.71
C CYS A 105 2.38 -28.78 2.50
N PRO A 106 3.06 -27.63 2.67
CA PRO A 106 3.39 -26.77 1.55
C PRO A 106 4.23 -27.48 0.47
N THR A 107 4.99 -28.54 0.78
CA THR A 107 5.72 -29.32 -0.24
C THR A 107 4.87 -30.40 -0.92
N LYS A 108 3.55 -30.45 -0.73
CA LYS A 108 2.67 -31.47 -1.32
C LYS A 108 2.82 -31.55 -2.84
N ALA A 109 2.83 -30.43 -3.55
CA ALA A 109 2.99 -30.42 -5.01
C ALA A 109 4.36 -30.95 -5.46
N ALA A 110 5.43 -30.60 -4.75
CA ALA A 110 6.80 -30.95 -5.14
C ALA A 110 7.24 -32.35 -4.67
N ARG A 111 6.68 -32.85 -3.56
CA ARG A 111 7.16 -34.07 -2.88
C ARG A 111 6.06 -35.08 -2.57
N ASN A 112 4.83 -34.84 -3.02
CA ASN A 112 3.66 -35.68 -2.75
C ASN A 112 3.44 -35.99 -1.26
N CYS A 113 3.76 -35.03 -0.39
CA CYS A 113 3.60 -35.19 1.06
C CYS A 113 2.11 -35.24 1.43
N ALA A 114 1.72 -36.26 2.18
CA ALA A 114 0.33 -36.48 2.61
C ALA A 114 -0.03 -35.78 3.94
N TRP A 115 0.94 -35.11 4.59
CA TRP A 115 0.70 -34.49 5.90
C TRP A 115 -0.36 -33.40 5.83
N LYS A 116 -1.23 -33.41 6.84
CA LYS A 116 -2.23 -32.39 7.14
C LYS A 116 -2.20 -32.15 8.63
N GLY A 117 -2.18 -30.88 9.02
CA GLY A 117 -2.16 -30.48 10.43
C GLY A 117 -2.38 -28.99 10.57
N SER A 118 -2.16 -28.48 11.77
CA SER A 118 -2.26 -27.06 12.06
C SER A 118 -0.97 -26.31 11.68
N PRO A 119 -1.04 -24.99 11.39
CA PRO A 119 0.13 -24.12 11.21
C PRO A 119 1.18 -24.23 12.30
N VAL A 120 0.78 -24.44 13.57
CA VAL A 120 1.72 -24.51 14.69
C VAL A 120 2.53 -25.81 14.70
N GLU A 121 1.99 -26.89 14.13
CA GLU A 121 2.67 -28.19 13.98
C GLU A 121 3.55 -28.25 12.72
N LEU A 122 3.48 -27.23 11.85
CA LEU A 122 4.13 -27.26 10.55
C LEU A 122 5.66 -27.33 10.65
N ARG A 123 6.24 -26.62 11.61
CA ARG A 123 7.69 -26.62 11.86
C ARG A 123 8.18 -28.01 12.25
N GLU A 124 7.53 -28.62 13.24
CA GLU A 124 7.86 -29.98 13.71
C GLU A 124 7.76 -31.00 12.57
N HIS A 125 6.70 -30.91 11.75
CA HIS A 125 6.56 -31.74 10.57
C HIS A 125 7.72 -31.57 9.58
N TYR A 126 8.19 -30.35 9.33
CA TYR A 126 9.35 -30.12 8.47
C TYR A 126 10.64 -30.67 9.08
N GLU A 127 10.83 -30.50 10.38
CA GLU A 127 11.98 -31.04 11.11
C GLU A 127 12.02 -32.57 11.08
N SER A 128 10.87 -33.25 11.12
CA SER A 128 10.81 -34.72 11.06
C SER A 128 10.93 -35.26 9.63
N SER A 129 10.25 -34.63 8.67
CA SER A 129 9.97 -35.24 7.36
C SER A 129 10.61 -34.51 6.18
N HIS A 130 11.01 -33.24 6.36
CA HIS A 130 11.47 -32.35 5.29
C HIS A 130 12.69 -31.50 5.69
N LYS A 131 13.66 -32.08 6.40
CA LYS A 131 14.89 -31.38 6.85
C LYS A 131 15.64 -30.65 5.71
N ASN A 132 15.60 -31.19 4.50
CA ASN A 132 16.24 -30.59 3.33
C ASN A 132 15.41 -29.46 2.67
N CYS A 133 14.24 -29.14 3.22
CA CYS A 133 13.39 -28.04 2.78
C CYS A 133 13.52 -26.80 3.68
N PHE A 134 14.47 -26.78 4.62
CA PHE A 134 14.86 -25.55 5.30
C PHE A 134 15.82 -24.75 4.42
N LEU A 135 15.61 -23.44 4.34
CA LEU A 135 16.56 -22.56 3.68
C LEU A 135 17.70 -22.24 4.65
N ILE A 136 18.85 -22.90 4.46
CA ILE A 136 20.02 -22.72 5.30
C ILE A 136 20.56 -21.29 5.12
N ASP A 137 20.81 -20.59 6.24
CA ASP A 137 21.31 -19.21 6.29
C ASP A 137 20.51 -18.20 5.43
N SER A 138 19.26 -18.52 5.14
CA SER A 138 18.41 -17.76 4.19
C SER A 138 19.04 -17.54 2.81
N ARG A 139 19.96 -18.44 2.40
CA ARG A 139 20.77 -18.33 1.18
C ARG A 139 20.33 -19.33 0.13
N TYR A 140 20.26 -18.88 -1.12
CA TYR A 140 19.97 -19.73 -2.28
C TYR A 140 20.85 -19.38 -3.48
N THR A 141 21.36 -20.39 -4.19
CA THR A 141 22.10 -20.17 -5.44
C THR A 141 21.16 -20.01 -6.62
N LEU A 142 21.01 -18.78 -7.11
CA LEU A 142 20.30 -18.46 -8.35
C LEU A 142 21.10 -18.97 -9.56
N ASP A 143 20.50 -19.86 -10.34
CA ASP A 143 21.05 -20.37 -11.59
C ASP A 143 20.08 -20.07 -12.74
N PHE A 144 20.33 -18.97 -13.48
CA PHE A 144 19.47 -18.50 -14.57
C PHE A 144 19.41 -19.47 -15.77
N THR A 145 20.21 -20.53 -15.78
CA THR A 145 20.19 -21.52 -16.86
C THR A 145 19.17 -22.64 -16.63
N LYS A 146 18.56 -22.68 -15.44
CA LYS A 146 17.67 -23.78 -15.03
C LYS A 146 16.28 -23.26 -14.71
N LYS A 147 15.27 -24.07 -15.02
CA LYS A 147 13.93 -23.86 -14.49
C LYS A 147 13.95 -24.09 -12.98
N LEU A 148 13.34 -23.17 -12.25
CA LEU A 148 13.21 -23.21 -10.81
C LEU A 148 11.74 -23.18 -10.43
N ASP A 149 11.34 -24.13 -9.60
CA ASP A 149 10.06 -24.08 -8.90
C ASP A 149 10.27 -24.74 -7.52
N LEU A 150 10.80 -23.96 -6.60
CA LEU A 150 11.26 -24.43 -5.30
C LEU A 150 10.52 -23.76 -4.17
N GLN A 151 10.45 -24.48 -3.06
CA GLN A 151 9.85 -23.98 -1.85
C GLN A 151 10.64 -24.40 -0.63
N TYR A 152 10.91 -23.42 0.24
CA TYR A 152 11.66 -23.62 1.47
C TYR A 152 10.95 -23.02 2.67
N MET A 153 11.19 -23.59 3.85
CA MET A 153 10.84 -23.02 5.13
C MET A 153 11.98 -22.14 5.64
N ILE A 154 11.63 -20.98 6.18
CA ILE A 154 12.51 -20.08 6.90
C ILE A 154 11.94 -19.92 8.31
N VAL A 155 12.80 -19.98 9.32
CA VAL A 155 12.42 -19.72 10.72
C VAL A 155 13.10 -18.42 11.15
N PHE A 156 12.34 -17.47 11.68
CA PHE A 156 12.85 -16.18 12.14
C PHE A 156 12.14 -15.76 13.43
N GLN A 157 12.90 -15.56 14.51
CA GLN A 157 12.37 -15.16 15.83
C GLN A 157 11.17 -16.03 16.27
N ASP A 158 11.29 -17.35 16.10
CA ASP A 158 10.27 -18.38 16.36
C ASP A 158 9.05 -18.43 15.44
N GLU A 159 8.94 -17.49 14.51
CA GLU A 159 7.90 -17.49 13.49
C GLU A 159 8.31 -18.30 12.24
N VAL A 160 7.31 -18.86 11.55
CA VAL A 160 7.51 -19.74 10.39
C VAL A 160 7.11 -19.03 9.10
N PHE A 161 8.00 -19.06 8.13
CA PHE A 161 7.79 -18.47 6.80
C PHE A 161 8.02 -19.51 5.72
N ILE A 162 7.27 -19.40 4.61
CA ILE A 162 7.47 -20.22 3.41
C ILE A 162 7.93 -19.31 2.28
N ALA A 163 9.13 -19.57 1.79
CA ALA A 163 9.69 -18.94 0.60
C ALA A 163 9.32 -19.77 -0.63
N ARG A 164 8.56 -19.19 -1.56
CA ARG A 164 8.30 -19.76 -2.89
C ARG A 164 9.13 -19.03 -3.91
N MET A 165 9.96 -19.79 -4.64
CA MET A 165 10.91 -19.27 -5.60
C MET A 165 10.62 -19.88 -6.96
N HIS A 166 10.38 -19.02 -7.95
CA HIS A 166 10.03 -19.45 -9.29
C HIS A 166 10.87 -18.73 -10.34
N MET A 167 11.32 -19.47 -11.34
CA MET A 167 12.09 -18.94 -12.46
C MET A 167 11.83 -19.81 -13.68
N VAL A 168 11.37 -19.18 -14.76
CA VAL A 168 11.26 -19.82 -16.07
C VAL A 168 12.47 -19.38 -16.90
N PRO A 169 13.23 -20.29 -17.53
CA PRO A 169 14.42 -19.97 -18.30
C PRO A 169 14.21 -18.90 -19.37
N ASP A 170 13.01 -18.88 -19.96
CA ASP A 170 12.63 -17.95 -21.04
C ASP A 170 12.07 -16.61 -20.53
N CYS A 171 11.77 -16.48 -19.23
CA CYS A 171 11.15 -15.28 -18.65
C CYS A 171 12.15 -14.27 -18.05
N GLU A 172 13.46 -14.54 -18.08
CA GLU A 172 14.56 -13.70 -17.56
C GLU A 172 14.37 -13.13 -16.13
N THR A 173 13.36 -13.58 -15.40
CA THR A 173 12.92 -12.98 -14.15
C THR A 173 12.82 -14.07 -13.09
N PHE A 174 13.53 -13.88 -11.99
CA PHE A 174 13.36 -14.66 -10.79
C PHE A 174 12.29 -14.01 -9.92
N THR A 175 11.32 -14.80 -9.45
CA THR A 175 10.28 -14.34 -8.53
C THR A 175 10.40 -15.06 -7.21
N CYS A 176 10.27 -14.29 -6.12
CA CYS A 176 10.30 -14.81 -4.78
C CYS A 176 9.15 -14.22 -3.97
N ILE A 177 8.42 -15.09 -3.30
CA ILE A 177 7.27 -14.76 -2.45
C ILE A 177 7.55 -15.35 -1.07
N ILE A 178 7.48 -14.52 -0.04
CA ILE A 178 7.63 -14.96 1.36
C ILE A 178 6.27 -14.85 2.05
N GLU A 179 5.74 -16.00 2.49
CA GLU A 179 4.46 -16.12 3.18
C GLU A 179 4.67 -16.43 4.66
N HIS A 180 4.06 -15.65 5.56
CA HIS A 180 4.07 -15.93 7.01
C HIS A 180 2.97 -16.95 7.39
N ILE A 181 3.31 -17.97 8.18
CA ILE A 181 2.40 -19.06 8.57
C ILE A 181 2.44 -19.27 10.10
N PRO A 182 1.30 -19.19 10.81
CA PRO A 182 -0.03 -18.83 10.34
C PRO A 182 -0.14 -17.36 9.92
N GLN A 183 -1.07 -17.08 9.02
CA GLN A 183 -1.38 -15.70 8.65
C GLN A 183 -2.13 -15.03 9.79
N THR A 184 -1.47 -14.11 10.48
CA THR A 184 -2.04 -13.35 11.59
C THR A 184 -2.01 -11.86 11.28
N LYS A 185 -2.55 -11.04 12.19
CA LYS A 185 -2.35 -9.58 12.11
C LYS A 185 -0.86 -9.21 12.21
N HIS A 186 -0.03 -10.08 12.81
CA HIS A 186 1.40 -9.84 12.93
C HIS A 186 2.17 -10.02 11.63
N SER A 187 1.62 -10.76 10.65
CA SER A 187 2.23 -10.93 9.32
C SER A 187 2.60 -9.60 8.64
N TYR A 188 1.87 -8.52 8.93
CA TYR A 188 2.15 -7.18 8.37
C TYR A 188 3.37 -6.50 9.00
N TYR A 189 3.81 -6.91 10.19
CA TYR A 189 5.02 -6.39 10.82
C TYR A 189 6.29 -7.05 10.28
N PHE A 190 6.15 -8.21 9.65
CA PHE A 190 7.27 -8.85 8.98
C PHE A 190 7.43 -8.34 7.56
N LYS A 191 8.67 -8.00 7.25
CA LYS A 191 9.13 -7.58 5.95
C LYS A 191 10.26 -8.47 5.51
N TYR A 192 10.47 -8.51 4.21
CA TYR A 192 11.62 -9.15 3.63
C TYR A 192 12.17 -8.31 2.49
N PHE A 193 13.44 -8.51 2.21
CA PHE A 193 14.07 -8.06 0.98
C PHE A 193 15.11 -9.08 0.53
N ILE A 194 15.56 -8.95 -0.71
CA ILE A 194 16.48 -9.91 -1.31
C ILE A 194 17.74 -9.18 -1.72
N LYS A 195 18.87 -9.64 -1.18
CA LYS A 195 20.20 -9.23 -1.61
C LYS A 195 20.73 -10.27 -2.58
N VAL A 196 21.29 -9.82 -3.69
CA VAL A 196 22.01 -10.68 -4.64
C VAL A 196 23.47 -10.29 -4.62
N GLU A 197 24.31 -11.27 -4.31
CA GLU A 197 25.76 -11.11 -4.17
C GLU A 197 26.51 -12.22 -4.92
N THR A 198 27.80 -11.98 -5.14
CA THR A 198 28.74 -12.99 -5.65
C THR A 198 29.80 -13.25 -4.60
N ASN A 199 30.44 -14.42 -4.64
CA ASN A 199 31.53 -14.75 -3.72
C ASN A 199 32.83 -13.96 -3.99
N ILE A 200 32.88 -13.12 -5.03
CA ILE A 200 34.11 -12.53 -5.59
C ILE A 200 34.02 -10.99 -5.71
N SER A 201 32.81 -10.42 -5.68
CA SER A 201 32.58 -8.98 -5.83
C SER A 201 31.98 -8.39 -4.55
N THR A 202 32.42 -7.19 -4.18
CA THR A 202 31.82 -6.37 -3.12
C THR A 202 30.52 -5.68 -3.56
N ALA A 203 30.16 -5.78 -4.84
CA ALA A 203 28.89 -5.26 -5.35
C ALA A 203 27.72 -6.14 -4.88
N VAL A 204 26.60 -5.50 -4.51
CA VAL A 204 25.37 -6.14 -4.07
C VAL A 204 24.20 -5.49 -4.80
N CYS A 205 23.24 -6.29 -5.25
CA CYS A 205 21.96 -5.81 -5.77
C CYS A 205 20.88 -6.04 -4.71
N GLU A 206 20.22 -4.97 -4.26
CA GLU A 206 19.14 -5.05 -3.27
C GLU A 206 17.80 -4.79 -3.92
N HIS A 207 16.86 -5.70 -3.74
CA HIS A 207 15.49 -5.53 -4.19
C HIS A 207 14.63 -4.87 -3.11
N PRO A 208 13.61 -4.08 -3.49
CA PRO A 208 12.85 -3.28 -2.55
C PRO A 208 12.18 -4.13 -1.47
N ILE A 209 12.15 -3.58 -0.26
CA ILE A 209 11.50 -4.21 0.90
C ILE A 209 10.01 -4.44 0.61
N LYS A 210 9.55 -5.67 0.85
CA LYS A 210 8.15 -6.09 0.74
C LYS A 210 7.63 -6.59 2.07
N HIS A 211 6.32 -6.49 2.27
CA HIS A 211 5.65 -7.14 3.40
C HIS A 211 5.50 -8.63 3.14
N THR A 212 5.58 -9.46 4.17
CA THR A 212 5.15 -10.85 4.04
C THR A 212 3.63 -10.86 3.94
N SER A 213 3.08 -11.22 2.78
CA SER A 213 1.63 -11.25 2.57
C SER A 213 1.11 -12.68 2.60
N GLY A 214 -0.08 -12.85 3.18
CA GLY A 214 -0.76 -14.13 3.24
C GLY A 214 -1.49 -14.52 1.94
N ASP A 215 -1.81 -13.54 1.11
CA ASP A 215 -2.50 -13.77 -0.17
C ASP A 215 -1.54 -14.01 -1.34
N GLY A 216 -0.23 -14.04 -1.10
CA GLY A 216 0.80 -14.20 -2.14
C GLY A 216 0.94 -12.99 -3.07
N SER A 217 0.30 -11.85 -2.78
CA SER A 217 0.38 -10.63 -3.60
C SER A 217 1.73 -9.91 -3.52
N ALA A 218 2.47 -10.06 -2.42
CA ALA A 218 3.78 -9.45 -2.25
C ALA A 218 4.87 -10.27 -2.97
N VAL A 219 5.07 -9.97 -4.24
CA VAL A 219 6.09 -10.62 -5.08
C VAL A 219 7.33 -9.71 -5.22
N THR A 220 8.50 -10.26 -4.92
CA THR A 220 9.79 -9.65 -5.30
C THR A 220 10.23 -10.25 -6.62
N GLN A 221 10.42 -9.40 -7.62
CA GLN A 221 10.89 -9.78 -8.94
C GLN A 221 12.30 -9.24 -9.17
N ILE A 222 13.16 -10.11 -9.69
CA ILE A 222 14.56 -9.83 -9.94
C ILE A 222 14.81 -10.11 -11.42
N ASN A 223 15.16 -9.07 -12.19
CA ASN A 223 15.42 -9.23 -13.61
C ASN A 223 16.90 -9.56 -13.85
N ARG A 224 17.16 -10.57 -14.68
CA ARG A 224 18.49 -11.00 -15.09
C ARG A 224 19.30 -9.86 -15.73
N GLU A 225 18.68 -8.99 -16.52
CA GLU A 225 19.38 -7.84 -17.14
C GLU A 225 19.92 -6.85 -16.09
N GLU A 226 19.15 -6.57 -15.04
CA GLU A 226 19.55 -5.70 -13.93
C GLU A 226 20.74 -6.29 -13.17
N ILE A 227 20.69 -7.60 -12.98
CA ILE A 227 21.78 -8.38 -12.39
C ILE A 227 23.02 -8.38 -13.27
N ILE A 228 22.92 -8.63 -14.59
CA ILE A 228 24.06 -8.72 -15.50
C ILE A 228 24.79 -7.37 -15.59
N LYS A 229 24.06 -6.24 -15.51
CA LYS A 229 24.68 -4.90 -15.42
C LYS A 229 25.59 -4.76 -14.21
N THR A 230 25.21 -5.36 -13.08
CA THR A 230 25.95 -5.32 -11.81
C THR A 230 27.02 -6.40 -11.74
N PHE A 231 26.76 -7.57 -12.33
CA PHE A 231 27.61 -8.76 -12.33
C PHE A 231 27.76 -9.33 -13.76
N PRO A 232 28.59 -8.72 -14.61
CA PRO A 232 28.75 -9.15 -16.00
C PRO A 232 29.26 -10.60 -16.09
N GLY A 233 28.60 -11.43 -16.89
CA GLY A 233 29.02 -12.81 -17.13
C GLY A 233 28.73 -13.81 -16.00
N ALA A 234 28.09 -13.39 -14.91
CA ALA A 234 27.72 -14.30 -13.82
C ALA A 234 26.61 -15.27 -14.26
N LYS A 235 26.92 -16.57 -14.25
CA LYS A 235 25.95 -17.64 -14.54
C LYS A 235 25.18 -18.07 -13.30
N LYS A 236 25.81 -17.95 -12.13
CA LYS A 236 25.26 -18.31 -10.83
C LYS A 236 25.53 -17.21 -9.82
N LEU A 237 24.56 -16.93 -8.97
CA LEU A 237 24.62 -15.88 -7.94
C LEU A 237 24.06 -16.39 -6.63
N MET A 238 24.44 -15.76 -5.52
CA MET A 238 23.87 -16.03 -4.21
C MET A 238 22.78 -15.01 -3.92
N ALA A 239 21.54 -15.48 -3.78
CA ALA A 239 20.46 -14.69 -3.20
C ALA A 239 20.40 -14.93 -1.70
N VAL A 240 20.31 -13.86 -0.93
CA VAL A 240 20.12 -13.86 0.51
C VAL A 240 18.78 -13.21 0.80
N ILE A 241 17.90 -13.92 1.49
CA ILE A 241 16.62 -13.38 1.96
C ILE A 241 16.83 -12.84 3.38
N GLU A 242 16.62 -11.55 3.57
CA GLU A 242 16.69 -10.93 4.90
C GLU A 242 15.29 -10.62 5.40
N LEU A 243 14.93 -11.22 6.53
CA LEU A 243 13.69 -10.97 7.25
C LEU A 243 13.91 -9.88 8.31
N LEU A 244 12.95 -8.97 8.39
CA LEU A 244 12.93 -7.86 9.32
C LEU A 244 11.57 -7.85 10.02
N GLN A 245 11.57 -7.71 11.35
CA GLN A 245 10.36 -7.40 12.10
C GLN A 245 10.35 -5.92 12.45
N ASP A 246 9.31 -5.23 12.04
CA ASP A 246 9.02 -3.89 12.53
C ASP A 246 8.53 -3.98 13.99
N ASN A 247 9.04 -3.11 14.88
CA ASN A 247 8.54 -3.04 16.26
C ASN A 247 7.03 -2.75 16.26
N MET A 248 6.25 -3.53 17.01
CA MET A 248 4.85 -3.22 17.29
C MET A 248 4.70 -1.84 17.95
N ASP A 249 5.70 -1.43 18.74
CA ASP A 249 5.79 -0.13 19.41
C ASP A 249 6.32 1.00 18.52
N SER A 250 6.81 0.69 17.31
CA SER A 250 7.29 1.72 16.36
C SER A 250 6.16 2.42 15.59
N LEU A 251 4.92 2.23 16.06
CA LEU A 251 3.85 3.21 15.92
C LEU A 251 4.36 4.54 16.49
N ARG A 252 4.96 5.37 15.64
CA ARG A 252 5.03 6.80 15.92
C ARG A 252 3.60 7.31 15.93
N VAL A 253 2.98 7.31 17.11
CA VAL A 253 2.10 8.41 17.48
C VAL A 253 2.96 9.64 17.20
N CYS A 254 2.68 10.36 16.11
CA CYS A 254 3.32 11.65 15.93
C CYS A 254 2.92 12.47 17.15
N GLU A 255 3.88 12.75 18.04
CA GLU A 255 3.72 13.74 19.08
C GLU A 255 3.42 15.06 18.38
N LEU A 256 2.13 15.34 18.26
CA LEU A 256 1.67 16.66 17.87
C LEU A 256 2.01 17.59 19.05
N PRO A 257 2.62 18.76 18.80
CA PRO A 257 2.88 19.72 19.87
C PRO A 257 1.55 20.03 20.56
N ASN A 258 1.51 19.85 21.89
CA ASN A 258 0.39 20.15 22.81
C ASN A 258 -0.71 19.08 22.98
N MET A 259 -0.43 17.79 22.83
CA MET A 259 -1.35 16.73 23.29
C MET A 259 -0.71 15.92 24.44
N ASN A 260 -1.12 16.23 25.68
CA ASN A 260 -0.74 15.47 26.89
C ASN A 260 -1.36 14.06 26.84
N TYR A 261 -0.57 13.04 26.49
CA TYR A 261 -0.96 11.65 26.65
C TYR A 261 -0.15 10.98 27.76
N GLY A 262 -0.71 10.99 28.97
CA GLY A 262 -0.26 10.14 30.08
C GLY A 262 -0.94 8.76 30.11
N LYS A 263 -1.59 8.33 29.03
CA LYS A 263 -2.21 6.99 28.92
C LYS A 263 -2.04 6.44 27.51
N GLU A 264 -1.43 5.26 27.43
CA GLU A 264 -1.47 4.39 26.27
C GLU A 264 -2.94 4.15 25.88
N ILE A 265 -3.34 4.60 24.70
CA ILE A 265 -4.67 4.26 24.16
C ILE A 265 -4.48 3.02 23.30
N PRO A 266 -4.99 1.85 23.71
CA PRO A 266 -4.88 0.64 22.90
C PRO A 266 -5.67 0.81 21.59
N ILE A 267 -5.01 0.51 20.47
CA ILE A 267 -5.65 0.52 19.16
C ILE A 267 -6.67 -0.63 19.12
N LYS A 268 -7.95 -0.32 19.32
CA LYS A 268 -9.05 -1.28 19.19
C LYS A 268 -9.38 -1.54 17.72
N LEU A 269 -8.46 -2.17 17.00
CA LEU A 269 -8.58 -2.51 15.56
C LEU A 269 -9.88 -3.27 15.24
N ASP A 270 -10.38 -4.08 16.18
CA ASP A 270 -11.61 -4.86 16.03
C ASP A 270 -12.86 -3.97 15.93
N GLN A 271 -12.82 -2.77 16.52
CA GLN A 271 -13.89 -1.78 16.42
C GLN A 271 -13.86 -1.01 15.08
N LEU A 272 -12.68 -0.86 14.47
CA LEU A 272 -12.50 -0.18 13.18
C LEU A 272 -13.00 -1.00 11.99
N GLU A 273 -12.96 -2.34 12.06
CA GLU A 273 -13.49 -3.20 10.99
C GLU A 273 -14.99 -2.93 10.71
N ASN A 274 -15.76 -2.61 11.75
CA ASN A 274 -17.19 -2.26 11.66
C ASN A 274 -17.43 -0.81 11.17
N LEU A 275 -16.34 -0.07 10.94
CA LEU A 275 -16.32 1.29 10.44
C LEU A 275 -15.68 1.35 9.06
N ARG A 276 -15.74 0.29 8.24
CA ARG A 276 -15.38 0.39 6.81
C ARG A 276 -16.60 0.78 5.97
N CYS A 277 -16.39 1.62 4.96
CA CYS A 277 -17.44 1.96 4.00
C CYS A 277 -17.64 0.78 3.05
N GLU A 278 -18.87 0.33 2.86
CA GLU A 278 -19.16 -0.82 2.00
C GLU A 278 -18.96 -0.53 0.49
N LYS A 279 -18.85 0.74 0.10
CA LYS A 279 -18.59 1.14 -1.30
C LYS A 279 -17.09 1.23 -1.62
N CYS A 280 -16.31 1.92 -0.77
CA CYS A 280 -14.88 2.16 -1.03
C CYS A 280 -13.94 1.33 -0.15
N PHE A 281 -14.47 0.57 0.81
CA PHE A 281 -13.75 -0.28 1.77
C PHE A 281 -12.74 0.44 2.67
N LEU A 282 -12.67 1.77 2.59
CA LEU A 282 -11.88 2.63 3.47
C LEU A 282 -12.57 2.81 4.83
N TYR A 283 -11.77 3.09 5.86
CA TYR A 283 -12.30 3.46 7.16
C TYR A 283 -13.14 4.76 7.06
N MET A 284 -14.35 4.70 7.58
CA MET A 284 -15.27 5.80 7.76
C MET A 284 -14.79 6.62 8.95
N ILE A 285 -14.05 7.67 8.62
CA ILE A 285 -13.64 8.69 9.56
C ILE A 285 -14.84 9.64 9.74
N PRO A 286 -15.35 9.90 10.96
CA PRO A 286 -16.39 10.89 11.19
C PRO A 286 -16.14 12.24 10.49
N PRO A 287 -17.20 12.96 10.05
CA PRO A 287 -18.60 12.54 10.06
C PRO A 287 -18.91 11.47 8.99
N PHE A 288 -19.89 10.61 9.24
CA PHE A 288 -20.41 9.64 8.26
C PHE A 288 -21.91 9.44 8.47
N LYS A 289 -22.65 9.10 7.40
CA LYS A 289 -24.12 9.02 7.43
C LYS A 289 -24.60 7.57 7.43
N GLN A 290 -25.83 7.38 7.92
CA GLN A 290 -26.48 6.07 7.99
C GLN A 290 -27.84 6.13 7.27
N CYS A 291 -28.19 5.10 6.50
CA CYS A 291 -29.55 5.00 5.96
C CYS A 291 -30.54 4.55 7.04
N LEU A 292 -31.85 4.65 6.74
CA LEU A 292 -32.91 4.22 7.66
C LEU A 292 -32.82 2.73 8.02
N SER A 293 -32.23 1.90 7.16
CA SER A 293 -32.00 0.47 7.41
C SER A 293 -30.69 0.18 8.16
N GLY A 294 -29.90 1.21 8.48
CA GLY A 294 -28.71 1.07 9.30
C GLY A 294 -27.38 0.92 8.55
N HIS A 295 -27.35 0.94 7.22
CA HIS A 295 -26.10 0.90 6.43
C HIS A 295 -25.35 2.22 6.53
N LYS A 296 -24.05 2.14 6.82
CA LYS A 296 -23.18 3.30 7.03
C LYS A 296 -22.45 3.64 5.73
N MET A 297 -22.29 4.92 5.44
CA MET A 297 -21.61 5.41 4.24
C MET A 297 -20.65 6.53 4.60
N CYS A 298 -19.43 6.47 4.06
CA CYS A 298 -18.51 7.60 4.17
C CYS A 298 -19.06 8.79 3.38
N THR A 299 -18.69 9.99 3.82
CA THR A 299 -19.11 11.25 3.19
C THR A 299 -18.78 11.32 1.70
N THR A 300 -17.62 10.82 1.29
CA THR A 300 -17.20 10.82 -0.12
C THR A 300 -18.03 9.89 -1.01
N CYS A 301 -18.56 8.80 -0.45
CA CYS A 301 -19.32 7.81 -1.23
C CYS A 301 -20.82 8.13 -1.31
N ASN A 302 -21.30 9.05 -0.48
CA ASN A 302 -22.70 9.43 -0.38
C ASN A 302 -23.06 10.62 -1.30
N VAL A 303 -22.92 10.43 -2.61
CA VAL A 303 -23.18 11.49 -3.60
C VAL A 303 -24.68 11.62 -3.94
N GLU A 304 -25.43 10.51 -3.90
CA GLU A 304 -26.82 10.43 -4.39
C GLU A 304 -27.88 10.46 -3.28
N ALA A 305 -27.49 10.80 -2.03
CA ALA A 305 -28.35 10.83 -0.84
C ALA A 305 -29.20 9.55 -0.58
N THR A 306 -28.84 8.45 -1.22
CA THR A 306 -29.50 7.15 -1.16
C THR A 306 -28.49 6.05 -0.88
N CYS A 307 -28.93 5.02 -0.17
CA CYS A 307 -28.08 3.90 0.19
C CYS A 307 -27.73 3.04 -1.02
N HIS A 308 -26.44 2.85 -1.30
CA HIS A 308 -26.01 1.98 -2.41
C HIS A 308 -26.41 0.50 -2.23
N ILE A 309 -26.60 0.04 -0.99
CA ILE A 309 -26.98 -1.35 -0.65
C ILE A 309 -28.49 -1.53 -0.73
N CYS A 310 -29.26 -0.77 0.06
CA CYS A 310 -30.71 -0.98 0.18
C CYS A 310 -31.58 0.03 -0.56
N LYS A 311 -30.98 0.99 -1.27
CA LYS A 311 -31.66 2.09 -2.01
C LYS A 311 -32.52 3.03 -1.15
N SER A 312 -32.59 2.81 0.17
CA SER A 312 -33.34 3.69 1.08
C SER A 312 -32.71 5.07 1.20
N PRO A 313 -33.50 6.11 1.51
CA PRO A 313 -32.98 7.44 1.80
C PRO A 313 -31.95 7.42 2.92
N ILE A 314 -30.92 8.25 2.79
CA ILE A 314 -29.96 8.48 3.86
C ILE A 314 -30.60 9.41 4.88
N SER A 315 -30.56 9.03 6.15
CA SER A 315 -31.10 9.87 7.21
C SER A 315 -30.35 11.21 7.25
N THR A 316 -31.09 12.30 7.45
CA THR A 316 -30.52 13.64 7.66
C THR A 316 -29.87 13.78 9.03
N ASN A 317 -30.34 12.99 10.00
CA ASN A 317 -29.81 12.96 11.36
C ASN A 317 -28.66 11.95 11.46
N GLU A 318 -27.49 12.43 11.87
CA GLU A 318 -26.37 11.54 12.16
C GLU A 318 -26.68 10.70 13.40
N ASN A 319 -26.22 9.44 13.41
CA ASN A 319 -26.23 8.64 14.63
C ASN A 319 -25.18 9.21 15.60
N VAL A 320 -25.58 10.23 16.35
CA VAL A 320 -24.69 11.06 17.19
C VAL A 320 -23.85 10.20 18.14
N GLN A 321 -24.44 9.16 18.73
CA GLN A 321 -23.73 8.26 19.65
C GLN A 321 -22.64 7.46 18.95
N LEU A 322 -22.92 6.91 17.76
CA LEU A 322 -21.93 6.19 16.97
C LEU A 322 -20.81 7.10 16.47
N VAL A 323 -21.16 8.33 16.05
CA VAL A 323 -20.19 9.36 15.64
C VAL A 323 -19.29 9.74 16.82
N GLN A 324 -19.85 9.94 18.02
CA GLN A 324 -19.08 10.23 19.25
C GLN A 324 -18.13 9.09 19.62
N CYS A 325 -18.58 7.83 19.57
CA CYS A 325 -17.71 6.68 19.79
C CYS A 325 -16.57 6.63 18.77
N ALA A 326 -16.89 6.80 17.48
CA ALA A 326 -15.91 6.79 16.40
C ALA A 326 -14.89 7.95 16.50
N GLN A 327 -15.27 9.12 17.02
CA GLN A 327 -14.35 10.25 17.21
C GLN A 327 -13.19 9.93 18.18
N SER A 328 -13.46 9.07 19.18
CA SER A 328 -12.45 8.63 20.16
C SER A 328 -11.50 7.54 19.66
N LEU A 329 -11.72 7.00 18.45
CA LEU A 329 -10.91 5.94 17.89
C LEU A 329 -9.69 6.50 17.15
N MET A 330 -8.65 5.66 17.08
CA MET A 330 -7.49 5.87 16.24
C MET A 330 -7.69 5.19 14.89
N TYR A 331 -7.31 5.87 13.81
CA TYR A 331 -7.50 5.43 12.43
C TYR A 331 -6.14 5.32 11.75
N PRO A 332 -5.85 4.20 11.07
CA PRO A 332 -4.69 4.12 10.20
C PRO A 332 -4.91 4.97 8.95
N CYS A 333 -3.83 5.51 8.42
CA CYS A 333 -3.84 6.26 7.17
C CYS A 333 -4.36 5.38 6.02
N ARG A 334 -5.25 5.91 5.18
CA ARG A 334 -5.75 5.25 3.96
C ARG A 334 -4.67 4.83 2.96
N TYR A 335 -3.45 5.38 3.07
CA TYR A 335 -2.30 5.03 2.23
C TYR A 335 -1.41 3.96 2.87
N THR A 336 -1.98 3.11 3.72
CA THR A 336 -1.25 1.99 4.35
C THR A 336 -0.63 1.07 3.31
N ASP A 337 -1.37 0.73 2.25
CA ASP A 337 -0.90 -0.12 1.15
C ASP A 337 0.24 0.53 0.34
N GLU A 338 0.38 1.85 0.42
CA GLU A 338 1.49 2.60 -0.21
C GLU A 338 2.72 2.70 0.68
N GLY A 339 2.61 2.33 1.96
CA GLY A 339 3.67 2.31 2.94
C GLY A 339 3.46 3.24 4.15
N CYS A 340 2.33 3.96 4.23
CA CYS A 340 2.07 4.83 5.39
C CYS A 340 1.74 4.03 6.64
N ARG A 341 2.31 4.42 7.78
CA ARG A 341 2.11 3.75 9.08
C ARG A 341 1.51 4.64 10.14
N VAL A 342 1.16 5.86 9.75
CA VAL A 342 0.61 6.84 10.68
C VAL A 342 -0.79 6.39 11.07
N ILE A 343 -0.99 6.31 12.38
CA ILE A 343 -2.26 6.02 13.02
C ILE A 343 -2.56 7.21 13.92
N LEU A 344 -3.71 7.86 13.73
CA LEU A 344 -4.08 9.08 14.44
C LEU A 344 -5.55 9.06 14.80
N VAL A 345 -5.93 9.81 15.84
CA VAL A 345 -7.34 10.05 16.15
C VAL A 345 -8.05 10.80 15.01
N ASN A 346 -9.38 10.71 14.98
CA ASN A 346 -10.24 11.31 13.96
C ASN A 346 -9.82 12.73 13.52
N SER A 347 -9.55 13.61 14.50
CA SER A 347 -9.26 15.03 14.26
C SER A 347 -7.97 15.27 13.46
N TYR A 348 -7.00 14.35 13.53
CA TYR A 348 -5.69 14.52 12.91
C TYR A 348 -5.45 13.61 11.71
N ILE A 349 -6.16 12.47 11.61
CA ILE A 349 -5.91 11.53 10.51
C ILE A 349 -6.24 12.13 9.14
N ARG A 350 -7.30 12.95 9.03
CA ARG A 350 -7.64 13.63 7.76
C ARG A 350 -6.56 14.61 7.33
N ILE A 351 -6.08 15.42 8.29
CA ILE A 351 -4.99 16.38 8.07
C ILE A 351 -3.71 15.66 7.63
N HIS A 352 -3.43 14.51 8.25
CA HIS A 352 -2.32 13.67 7.84
C HIS A 352 -2.51 13.12 6.42
N GLU A 353 -3.66 12.54 6.10
CA GLU A 353 -3.94 11.98 4.77
C GLU A 353 -3.77 13.03 3.66
N ASP A 354 -4.23 14.26 3.87
CA ASP A 354 -4.07 15.35 2.89
C ASP A 354 -2.60 15.71 2.65
N SER A 355 -1.74 15.51 3.65
CA SER A 355 -0.31 15.84 3.61
C SER A 355 0.62 14.62 3.55
N CYS A 356 0.05 13.42 3.37
CA CYS A 356 0.79 12.17 3.49
C CYS A 356 1.76 11.98 2.33
N ILE A 357 3.02 11.68 2.63
CA ILE A 357 4.07 11.42 1.62
C ILE A 357 3.79 10.16 0.80
N TYR A 358 2.95 9.26 1.32
CA TYR A 358 2.54 8.03 0.66
C TYR A 358 1.29 8.20 -0.21
N LYS A 359 0.69 9.40 -0.25
CA LYS A 359 -0.34 9.74 -1.21
C LYS A 359 0.17 9.51 -2.64
N PRO A 360 -0.57 8.79 -3.51
CA PRO A 360 -0.15 8.59 -4.89
C PRO A 360 -0.25 9.87 -5.73
N PHE A 361 0.83 10.21 -6.43
CA PHE A 361 0.93 11.32 -7.38
C PHE A 361 1.11 10.79 -8.80
N GLU A 362 0.59 11.52 -9.78
CA GLU A 362 0.85 11.20 -11.19
C GLU A 362 2.32 11.47 -11.54
N CYS A 363 2.87 10.69 -12.48
CA CYS A 363 4.20 10.94 -12.99
C CYS A 363 4.31 12.39 -13.52
N PRO A 364 5.35 13.16 -13.14
CA PRO A 364 5.53 14.54 -13.64
C PRO A 364 5.61 14.63 -15.17
N LEU A 365 6.01 13.54 -15.84
CA LEU A 365 6.10 13.47 -17.31
C LEU A 365 4.81 12.94 -17.97
N ARG A 366 3.68 12.90 -17.25
CA ARG A 366 2.39 12.45 -17.80
C ARG A 366 1.99 13.19 -19.06
N GLU A 367 2.07 14.52 -19.09
CA GLU A 367 1.64 15.30 -20.27
C GLU A 367 2.65 15.24 -21.40
N SER A 368 3.95 15.29 -21.08
CA SER A 368 5.02 15.36 -22.09
C SER A 368 5.33 14.01 -22.73
N LEU A 369 5.21 12.91 -21.99
CA LEU A 369 5.54 11.56 -22.44
C LEU A 369 4.37 10.56 -22.32
N GLN A 370 3.17 11.03 -21.97
CA GLN A 370 1.98 10.17 -21.79
C GLN A 370 2.17 9.07 -20.74
N CYS A 371 3.10 9.25 -19.79
CA CYS A 371 3.33 8.29 -18.72
C CYS A 371 2.13 8.22 -17.77
N LYS A 372 1.55 7.02 -17.62
CA LYS A 372 0.33 6.79 -16.82
C LYS A 372 0.61 6.34 -15.39
N THR A 373 1.86 6.14 -15.00
CA THR A 373 2.24 5.68 -13.66
C THR A 373 1.76 6.65 -12.59
N ARG A 374 1.21 6.09 -11.51
CA ARG A 374 0.80 6.82 -10.32
C ARG A 374 1.35 6.11 -9.09
N SER A 375 2.11 6.82 -8.26
CA SER A 375 2.82 6.21 -7.13
C SER A 375 3.08 7.20 -6.00
N SER A 376 3.37 6.70 -4.79
CA SER A 376 3.82 7.53 -3.66
C SER A 376 5.13 8.28 -3.96
N ALA A 377 5.41 9.38 -3.25
CA ALA A 377 6.62 10.18 -3.48
C ALA A 377 7.93 9.35 -3.45
N PRO A 378 8.15 8.42 -2.49
CA PRO A 378 9.34 7.57 -2.51
C PRO A 378 9.40 6.63 -3.73
N LYS A 379 8.28 6.01 -4.10
CA LYS A 379 8.20 5.10 -5.26
C LYS A 379 8.38 5.86 -6.58
N THR A 380 7.95 7.12 -6.65
CA THR A 380 8.13 7.96 -7.84
C THR A 380 9.60 8.25 -8.14
N VAL A 381 10.45 8.41 -7.12
CA VAL A 381 11.91 8.55 -7.32
C VAL A 381 12.47 7.33 -8.05
N TYR A 382 12.10 6.12 -7.61
CA TYR A 382 12.51 4.88 -8.25
C TYR A 382 12.00 4.81 -9.70
N HIS A 383 10.71 5.03 -9.92
CA HIS A 383 10.09 5.03 -11.24
C HIS A 383 10.78 5.99 -12.24
N ILE A 384 11.12 7.22 -11.81
CA ILE A 384 11.82 8.18 -12.66
C ILE A 384 13.23 7.69 -13.01
N LYS A 385 13.97 7.15 -12.02
CA LYS A 385 15.32 6.62 -12.25
C LYS A 385 15.35 5.41 -13.18
N THR A 386 14.29 4.61 -13.22
CA THR A 386 14.26 3.39 -14.05
C THR A 386 13.66 3.61 -15.42
N HIS A 387 12.59 4.40 -15.53
CA HIS A 387 11.82 4.55 -16.78
C HIS A 387 12.00 5.91 -17.46
N HIS A 388 12.55 6.90 -16.77
CA HIS A 388 12.73 8.27 -17.26
C HIS A 388 14.12 8.85 -16.94
N SER A 389 15.13 7.99 -16.87
CA SER A 389 16.51 8.37 -16.48
C SER A 389 17.10 9.44 -17.39
N THR A 390 16.79 9.39 -18.69
CA THR A 390 17.25 10.35 -19.70
C THR A 390 16.61 11.74 -19.56
N ASN A 391 15.52 11.87 -18.80
CA ASN A 391 14.85 13.15 -18.53
C ASN A 391 15.36 13.83 -17.24
N ILE A 392 16.21 13.13 -16.47
CA ILE A 392 16.85 13.69 -15.27
C ILE A 392 18.01 14.58 -15.74
N MET A 393 18.08 15.79 -15.22
CA MET A 393 19.20 16.70 -15.50
C MET A 393 20.52 16.10 -15.02
N SER A 394 21.47 15.97 -15.95
CA SER A 394 22.84 15.50 -15.67
C SER A 394 23.76 16.61 -15.19
N THR A 395 23.47 17.87 -15.52
CA THR A 395 24.22 19.06 -15.07
C THR A 395 23.26 20.11 -14.55
N ASP A 396 23.74 21.03 -13.71
CA ASP A 396 22.95 22.16 -13.24
C ASP A 396 22.77 23.25 -14.31
N ILE A 397 23.50 23.18 -15.43
CA ILE A 397 23.49 24.19 -16.50
C ILE A 397 22.48 23.80 -17.58
N VAL A 398 21.60 24.73 -17.92
CA VAL A 398 20.68 24.65 -19.05
C VAL A 398 21.06 25.70 -20.09
N LYS A 399 21.11 25.28 -21.35
CA LYS A 399 21.28 26.17 -22.51
C LYS A 399 20.03 26.08 -23.37
N ILE A 400 19.36 27.21 -23.58
CA ILE A 400 18.16 27.30 -24.43
C ILE A 400 18.43 28.25 -25.58
N ALA A 401 18.15 27.78 -26.80
CA ALA A 401 18.12 28.63 -27.98
C ALA A 401 16.85 29.49 -27.95
N ILE A 402 17.04 30.81 -28.01
CA ILE A 402 15.99 31.81 -28.10
C ILE A 402 15.86 32.17 -29.58
N GLU A 403 15.18 31.31 -30.34
CA GLU A 403 14.84 31.59 -31.74
C GLU A 403 13.66 32.55 -31.79
N ASP A 404 13.91 33.78 -32.25
CA ASP A 404 12.98 34.91 -32.46
C ASP A 404 11.87 35.00 -31.39
N ALA A 405 11.98 35.96 -30.45
CA ALA A 405 11.19 36.10 -29.20
C ALA A 405 9.66 36.30 -29.35
N ARG A 406 9.10 35.89 -30.49
CA ARG A 406 7.68 35.77 -30.83
C ARG A 406 7.17 34.32 -30.73
N SER A 407 8.06 33.32 -30.74
CA SER A 407 7.68 31.90 -30.67
C SER A 407 7.43 31.43 -29.22
N LYS A 408 6.46 30.53 -29.02
CA LYS A 408 6.20 29.92 -27.70
C LYS A 408 7.25 28.85 -27.43
N ILE A 409 8.23 29.15 -26.58
CA ILE A 409 9.22 28.18 -26.12
C ILE A 409 8.71 27.53 -24.83
N ALA A 410 8.77 26.20 -24.74
CA ALA A 410 8.52 25.46 -23.52
C ALA A 410 9.51 24.30 -23.37
N SER A 411 10.08 24.15 -22.18
CA SER A 411 11.02 23.07 -21.86
C SER A 411 10.73 22.55 -20.47
N THR A 412 10.95 21.25 -20.28
CA THR A 412 10.68 20.55 -19.01
C THR A 412 11.90 19.74 -18.62
N PHE A 413 12.25 19.81 -17.34
CA PHE A 413 13.41 19.14 -16.78
C PHE A 413 13.04 18.44 -15.48
N LEU A 414 13.66 17.30 -15.19
CA LEU A 414 13.52 16.64 -13.89
C LEU A 414 14.79 16.81 -13.05
N ILE A 415 14.62 17.16 -11.79
CA ILE A 415 15.69 17.24 -10.78
C ILE A 415 15.31 16.31 -9.63
N ILE A 416 16.23 15.47 -9.18
CA ILE A 416 16.06 14.70 -7.94
C ILE A 416 16.91 15.37 -6.86
N TYR A 417 16.27 15.87 -5.82
CA TYR A 417 16.93 16.56 -4.71
C TYR A 417 16.30 16.15 -3.38
N SER A 418 17.11 15.90 -2.36
CA SER A 418 16.66 15.47 -1.03
C SER A 418 15.67 14.28 -1.05
N GLY A 419 15.86 13.31 -1.96
CA GLY A 419 14.97 12.15 -2.10
C GLY A 419 13.56 12.49 -2.60
N ARG A 420 13.39 13.62 -3.30
CA ARG A 420 12.15 14.05 -3.95
C ARG A 420 12.38 14.33 -5.42
N VAL A 421 11.32 14.19 -6.21
CA VAL A 421 11.33 14.52 -7.64
C VAL A 421 10.75 15.90 -7.83
N PHE A 422 11.49 16.74 -8.54
CA PHE A 422 11.09 18.07 -8.97
C PHE A 422 10.98 18.11 -10.48
N GLN A 423 9.90 18.69 -11.00
CA GLN A 423 9.75 19.01 -12.40
C GLN A 423 9.86 20.53 -12.57
N VAL A 424 10.90 20.97 -13.26
CA VAL A 424 11.09 22.38 -13.60
C VAL A 424 10.54 22.62 -15.00
N ILE A 425 9.66 23.61 -15.12
CA ILE A 425 9.07 24.03 -16.37
C ILE A 425 9.58 25.43 -16.69
N PHE A 426 10.25 25.55 -17.82
CA PHE A 426 10.60 26.84 -18.43
C PHE A 426 9.63 27.12 -19.56
N ARG A 427 9.13 28.36 -19.65
CA ARG A 427 8.37 28.80 -20.82
C ARG A 427 8.53 30.29 -21.09
N TYR A 428 8.45 30.68 -22.36
CA TYR A 428 8.26 32.06 -22.76
C TYR A 428 6.80 32.29 -23.16
N PHE A 429 6.09 33.15 -22.40
CA PHE A 429 4.66 33.41 -22.63
C PHE A 429 4.29 34.82 -22.18
N LYS A 430 3.36 35.46 -22.92
CA LYS A 430 2.94 36.86 -22.68
C LYS A 430 4.12 37.85 -22.52
N GLY A 431 5.17 37.67 -23.32
CA GLY A 431 6.33 38.58 -23.33
C GLY A 431 7.29 38.43 -22.14
N SER A 432 7.20 37.36 -21.37
CA SER A 432 8.06 37.10 -20.21
C SER A 432 8.64 35.69 -20.23
N PHE A 433 9.89 35.57 -19.78
CA PHE A 433 10.53 34.28 -19.48
C PHE A 433 10.12 33.83 -18.10
N MET A 434 9.54 32.64 -17.99
CA MET A 434 9.00 32.12 -16.75
C MET A 434 9.57 30.75 -16.39
N TRP A 435 9.87 30.57 -15.11
CA TRP A 435 10.31 29.30 -14.54
C TRP A 435 9.46 28.93 -13.33
N ALA A 436 8.95 27.71 -13.28
CA ALA A 436 8.27 27.17 -12.11
C ALA A 436 8.79 25.77 -11.81
N ALA A 437 8.81 25.37 -10.53
CA ALA A 437 9.15 24.02 -10.12
C ALA A 437 7.98 23.36 -9.40
N MET A 438 7.62 22.17 -9.85
CA MET A 438 6.66 21.28 -9.23
C MET A 438 7.41 20.23 -8.41
N ILE A 439 6.94 19.87 -7.22
CA ILE A 439 7.48 18.78 -6.40
C ILE A 439 6.44 17.66 -6.26
N VAL A 440 6.90 16.41 -6.37
CA VAL A 440 6.10 15.23 -6.01
C VAL A 440 6.10 15.08 -4.49
N ALA A 441 5.30 15.91 -3.82
CA ALA A 441 5.12 15.93 -2.37
C ALA A 441 3.83 16.69 -1.99
N SER A 442 3.52 16.74 -0.70
CA SER A 442 2.40 17.55 -0.19
C SER A 442 2.71 19.05 -0.24
N ALA A 443 1.65 19.88 -0.15
CA ALA A 443 1.78 21.35 -0.14
C ALA A 443 2.72 21.85 0.97
N LYS A 444 2.57 21.33 2.20
CA LYS A 444 3.42 21.67 3.35
C LYS A 444 4.89 21.29 3.14
N GLU A 445 5.15 20.23 2.38
CA GLU A 445 6.52 19.84 2.05
C GLU A 445 7.10 20.70 0.92
N ALA A 446 6.27 21.11 -0.05
CA ALA A 446 6.67 22.01 -1.12
C ALA A 446 7.18 23.37 -0.63
N GLU A 447 6.57 23.91 0.44
CA GLU A 447 6.99 25.17 1.08
C GLU A 447 8.45 25.16 1.58
N LYS A 448 9.01 23.96 1.83
CA LYS A 448 10.39 23.80 2.29
C LYS A 448 11.43 23.95 1.19
N PHE A 449 11.01 24.08 -0.07
CA PHE A 449 11.90 24.13 -1.21
C PHE A 449 11.62 25.34 -2.10
N ARG A 450 12.69 25.88 -2.67
CA ARG A 450 12.64 26.92 -3.68
C ARG A 450 13.40 26.48 -4.93
N LEU A 451 12.85 26.85 -6.08
CA LEU A 451 13.60 26.89 -7.31
C LEU A 451 14.52 28.09 -7.28
N GLU A 452 15.80 27.89 -7.60
CA GLU A 452 16.78 28.94 -7.87
C GLU A 452 17.17 28.90 -9.34
N VAL A 453 17.03 30.03 -10.02
CA VAL A 453 17.54 30.27 -11.37
C VAL A 453 18.70 31.25 -11.25
N ASP A 454 19.88 30.84 -11.68
CA ASP A 454 21.12 31.60 -11.56
C ASP A 454 21.75 31.83 -12.95
N ILE A 455 21.76 33.07 -13.39
CA ILE A 455 22.17 33.49 -14.73
C ILE A 455 23.42 34.36 -14.56
N CYS A 456 24.57 33.88 -15.05
CA CYS A 456 25.84 34.59 -14.95
C CYS A 456 26.34 35.03 -16.33
N ASP A 457 26.83 36.27 -16.42
CA ASP A 457 27.60 36.78 -17.54
C ASP A 457 29.08 36.93 -17.15
N ASN A 458 29.90 35.98 -17.59
CA ASN A 458 31.35 35.97 -17.34
C ASN A 458 32.15 36.71 -18.43
N SER A 459 31.54 37.35 -19.44
CA SER A 459 32.29 38.03 -20.52
C SER A 459 32.65 39.49 -20.19
N GLY A 460 33.10 39.75 -18.97
CA GLY A 460 33.77 41.01 -18.61
C GLY A 460 32.98 41.98 -17.75
N ARG A 461 31.64 41.90 -17.71
CA ARG A 461 30.82 42.73 -16.78
C ARG A 461 30.57 42.07 -15.42
N ASN A 462 30.83 40.76 -15.30
CA ASN A 462 30.60 39.95 -14.10
C ASN A 462 29.19 40.15 -13.50
N MET A 463 28.18 40.24 -14.36
CA MET A 463 26.79 40.40 -13.94
C MET A 463 26.20 39.04 -13.57
N ARG A 464 25.30 39.02 -12.58
CA ARG A 464 24.62 37.81 -12.14
C ARG A 464 23.20 38.12 -11.72
N ILE A 465 22.24 37.34 -12.20
CA ILE A 465 20.86 37.34 -11.70
C ILE A 465 20.66 36.03 -10.96
N VAL A 466 20.29 36.12 -9.68
CA VAL A 466 19.80 34.97 -8.91
C VAL A 466 18.35 35.25 -8.55
N ALA A 467 17.44 34.45 -9.06
CA ALA A 467 16.01 34.56 -8.77
C ALA A 467 15.53 33.28 -8.09
N ARG A 468 14.62 33.43 -7.13
CA ARG A 468 14.05 32.30 -6.37
C ARG A 468 12.53 32.36 -6.33
N ALA A 469 11.90 31.21 -6.41
CA ALA A 469 10.45 31.06 -6.21
C ALA A 469 10.15 29.76 -5.43
N LEU A 470 9.04 29.73 -4.69
CA LEU A 470 8.60 28.53 -3.97
C LEU A 470 8.23 27.41 -4.95
N CYS A 471 8.53 26.17 -4.57
CA CYS A 471 8.04 25.02 -5.32
C CYS A 471 6.52 24.85 -5.12
N SER A 472 5.82 24.39 -6.16
CA SER A 472 4.40 24.02 -6.10
C SER A 472 4.25 22.51 -5.91
N PRO A 473 3.28 22.01 -5.12
CA PRO A 473 2.99 20.57 -5.06
C PRO A 473 2.41 20.08 -6.39
N ALA A 474 2.70 18.83 -6.78
CA ALA A 474 2.33 18.27 -8.09
C ALA A 474 0.84 18.43 -8.47
N ASP A 475 -0.06 18.41 -7.49
CA ASP A 475 -1.51 18.57 -7.69
C ASP A 475 -1.89 19.98 -8.20
N GLU A 476 -1.03 20.99 -8.02
CA GLU A 476 -1.26 22.40 -8.39
C GLU A 476 -0.57 22.78 -9.71
N ARG A 477 -0.27 21.80 -10.57
CA ARG A 477 0.43 22.03 -11.85
C ARG A 477 -0.22 23.11 -12.72
N LYS A 478 -1.55 23.17 -12.77
CA LYS A 478 -2.28 24.12 -13.62
C LYS A 478 -2.10 25.57 -13.18
N SER A 479 -1.98 25.82 -11.88
CA SER A 479 -1.89 27.15 -11.27
C SER A 479 -0.45 27.57 -10.92
N CYS A 480 0.57 26.74 -11.21
CA CYS A 480 1.96 27.01 -10.82
C CYS A 480 2.56 28.32 -11.40
N PHE A 481 1.99 28.85 -12.49
CA PHE A 481 2.34 30.14 -13.09
C PHE A 481 1.31 31.25 -12.85
N GLU A 482 0.30 31.00 -12.02
CA GLU A 482 -0.74 31.97 -11.65
C GLU A 482 -0.44 32.61 -10.28
N ILE A 483 0.27 31.88 -9.41
CA ILE A 483 0.65 32.32 -8.06
C ILE A 483 2.05 32.95 -8.12
N LYS A 484 2.14 34.27 -7.94
CA LYS A 484 3.36 35.07 -8.15
C LYS A 484 4.57 34.58 -7.37
N GLU A 485 4.39 34.02 -6.18
CA GLU A 485 5.47 33.54 -5.31
C GLU A 485 6.05 32.19 -5.76
N ARG A 486 5.39 31.50 -6.70
CA ARG A 486 5.70 30.11 -7.11
C ARG A 486 6.33 29.99 -8.49
N TYR A 487 6.53 31.11 -9.17
CA TYR A 487 7.29 31.16 -10.41
C TYR A 487 8.20 32.39 -10.46
N ILE A 488 9.29 32.28 -11.19
CA ILE A 488 10.18 33.37 -11.53
C ILE A 488 9.70 33.92 -12.88
N SER A 489 9.62 35.23 -13.02
CA SER A 489 9.30 35.91 -14.27
C SER A 489 10.28 37.03 -14.55
N LEU A 490 10.98 36.95 -15.67
CA LEU A 490 11.94 37.95 -16.12
C LEU A 490 11.57 38.46 -17.52
N LEU A 491 11.60 39.77 -17.70
CA LEU A 491 11.35 40.42 -18.98
C LEU A 491 12.56 40.27 -19.90
N PRO A 492 12.37 40.23 -21.23
CA PRO A 492 13.46 40.17 -22.20
C PRO A 492 14.54 41.24 -21.98
N LYS A 493 14.15 42.48 -21.65
CA LYS A 493 15.09 43.58 -21.35
C LYS A 493 16.02 43.30 -20.16
N GLN A 494 15.58 42.48 -19.19
CA GLN A 494 16.40 42.10 -18.05
C GLN A 494 17.42 41.01 -18.40
N LEU A 495 17.19 40.26 -19.48
CA LEU A 495 18.03 39.14 -19.91
C LEU A 495 18.87 39.45 -21.15
N GLU A 496 18.63 40.58 -21.82
CA GLU A 496 19.29 40.96 -23.07
C GLU A 496 20.82 40.88 -22.98
N CYS A 497 21.40 41.31 -21.86
CA CYS A 497 22.84 41.26 -21.61
C CYS A 497 23.38 39.85 -21.33
N PHE A 498 22.53 38.88 -21.01
CA PHE A 498 22.89 37.48 -20.72
C PHE A 498 22.68 36.55 -21.92
N ILE A 499 21.91 36.98 -22.92
CA ILE A 499 21.66 36.20 -24.14
C ILE A 499 22.84 36.42 -25.11
N LYS A 500 23.57 35.34 -25.42
CA LYS A 500 24.73 35.38 -26.32
C LYS A 500 24.52 34.48 -27.51
N ASN A 501 24.71 35.02 -28.72
CA ASN A 501 24.51 34.29 -29.97
C ASN A 501 23.15 33.56 -29.99
N GLY A 502 22.09 34.26 -29.56
CA GLY A 502 20.74 33.70 -29.47
C GLY A 502 20.54 32.62 -28.39
N ASN A 503 21.49 32.41 -27.48
CA ASN A 503 21.39 31.39 -26.43
C ASN A 503 21.34 32.03 -25.03
N LEU A 504 20.41 31.56 -24.21
CA LEU A 504 20.37 31.84 -22.78
C LEU A 504 20.94 30.64 -22.02
N CYS A 505 22.01 30.87 -21.26
CA CYS A 505 22.60 29.86 -20.37
C CYS A 505 22.29 30.24 -18.92
N TYR A 506 21.78 29.29 -18.14
CA TYR A 506 21.46 29.51 -16.73
C TYR A 506 21.61 28.22 -15.93
N LYS A 507 21.81 28.36 -14.63
CA LYS A 507 21.85 27.25 -13.69
C LYS A 507 20.51 27.07 -13.00
N LEU A 508 20.06 25.84 -12.90
CA LEU A 508 18.88 25.44 -12.15
C LEU A 508 19.29 24.68 -10.90
N ARG A 509 18.79 25.13 -9.75
CA ARG A 509 19.02 24.48 -8.46
C ARG A 509 17.73 24.43 -7.65
N ILE A 510 17.57 23.36 -6.88
CA ILE A 510 16.58 23.30 -5.81
C ILE A 510 17.32 23.57 -4.51
N VAL A 511 16.83 24.55 -3.75
CA VAL A 511 17.39 24.94 -2.46
C VAL A 511 16.35 24.79 -1.36
N SER A 512 16.77 24.54 -0.13
CA SER A 512 15.85 24.52 1.01
C SER A 512 15.50 25.95 1.43
N SER A 513 14.26 26.18 1.84
CA SER A 513 13.77 27.49 2.30
C SER A 513 14.36 27.94 3.65
N SER A 514 15.10 27.08 4.36
CA SER A 514 15.77 27.40 5.64
C SER A 514 17.20 27.96 5.49
N THR A 515 17.59 28.32 4.26
CA THR A 515 18.79 29.09 3.90
C THR A 515 18.39 30.29 3.08
#